data_AF-M2YPP5-F1
#
_entry.id   AF-M2YPP5-F1
#
_cell.length_a   1.000
_cell.length_b   1.000
_cell.length_c   1.000
_cell.angle_alpha   90.00
_cell.angle_beta   90.00
_cell.angle_gamma   90.00
#
_symmetry.space_group_name_H-M   'P 1'
#
loop_
_entity.id
_entity.type
_entity.pdbx_description
1 polymer ?
#
loop_
_entity_poly.entity_id
_entity_poly.type
_entity_poly.pdbx_seq_one_letter_code
_entity_poly.pdbx_strand_id
1 'polypeptide(L)'
;MSYEYTDNPTLPYELKLMIAPSLVPGILRDVERSWLREMAMDYREFNHFCRRSDDEQYRWRTKLVIELFPSADFSNPPEQLSNANLVRQPLTMAEKRILAHRDQWSSSGHRPQDPKQLDRQIFQGLTEIWLDLIRTSGLPHFVRHVCVIAKDNDRPSPAFRARGVDGRALGNITSALKHLVGAHNVVTVF
;
A
#
# COMPACT_ATOMS: atom_id res chain seq x y z
N MET A 1 41.97 -37.36 -41.55
CA MET A 1 41.08 -38.15 -40.66
C MET A 1 40.30 -37.16 -39.81
N SER A 2 39.05 -37.49 -39.51
CA SER A 2 38.19 -36.82 -38.52
C SER A 2 38.61 -37.20 -37.09
N TYR A 3 38.08 -36.62 -36.01
CA TYR A 3 37.14 -35.49 -35.88
C TYR A 3 37.90 -34.26 -35.28
N GLU A 4 37.52 -33.44 -34.29
CA GLU A 4 36.34 -33.34 -33.38
C GLU A 4 36.20 -31.89 -32.85
N TYR A 5 35.28 -31.66 -31.90
CA TYR A 5 34.87 -30.34 -31.40
C TYR A 5 34.98 -30.28 -29.87
N THR A 6 35.45 -29.16 -29.32
CA THR A 6 35.21 -28.79 -27.91
C THR A 6 34.99 -27.29 -27.78
N ASP A 7 33.73 -26.89 -27.64
CA ASP A 7 33.38 -25.61 -27.02
C ASP A 7 33.91 -25.56 -25.58
N ASN A 8 34.24 -24.35 -25.11
CA ASN A 8 34.11 -24.03 -23.70
C ASN A 8 33.66 -22.56 -23.55
N PRO A 9 32.42 -22.29 -23.12
CA PRO A 9 31.79 -20.98 -23.34
C PRO A 9 32.17 -19.96 -22.27
N THR A 10 32.81 -18.86 -22.67
CA THR A 10 33.14 -17.73 -21.79
C THR A 10 31.93 -16.83 -21.51
N LEU A 11 30.95 -17.40 -20.79
CA LEU A 11 29.75 -16.81 -20.20
C LEU A 11 28.65 -16.33 -21.19
N PRO A 12 27.35 -16.64 -20.92
CA PRO A 12 26.24 -16.11 -21.69
C PRO A 12 26.14 -14.59 -21.66
N TYR A 13 25.60 -14.01 -22.75
CA TYR A 13 25.34 -12.58 -22.91
C TYR A 13 24.40 -12.01 -21.81
N GLU A 14 23.61 -12.86 -21.16
CA GLU A 14 22.67 -12.49 -20.10
C GLU A 14 23.36 -11.87 -18.87
N LEU A 15 24.62 -12.22 -18.58
CA LEU A 15 25.41 -11.59 -17.51
C LEU A 15 25.95 -10.20 -17.88
N LYS A 16 25.77 -9.72 -19.12
CA LYS A 16 26.06 -8.33 -19.50
C LYS A 16 24.93 -7.35 -19.19
N LEU A 17 23.87 -7.77 -18.49
CA LEU A 17 22.94 -6.87 -17.78
C LEU A 17 23.58 -6.24 -16.52
N MET A 18 24.81 -5.73 -16.66
CA MET A 18 25.32 -4.63 -15.83
C MET A 18 24.52 -3.37 -16.17
N ILE A 19 23.28 -3.29 -15.66
CA ILE A 19 22.53 -2.03 -15.63
C ILE A 19 23.40 -1.06 -14.82
N ALA A 20 24.01 -0.09 -15.50
CA ALA A 20 24.94 0.83 -14.87
C ALA A 20 24.27 1.51 -13.67
N PRO A 21 24.95 1.67 -12.50
CA PRO A 21 24.38 2.34 -11.34
C PRO A 21 23.90 3.78 -11.62
N SER A 22 24.34 4.39 -12.73
CA SER A 22 23.86 5.68 -13.24
C SER A 22 22.52 5.62 -14.01
N LEU A 23 22.13 4.47 -14.54
CA LEU A 23 20.83 4.26 -15.21
C LEU A 23 19.70 3.99 -14.21
N VAL A 24 20.00 3.38 -13.06
CA VAL A 24 18.99 3.04 -12.04
C VAL A 24 18.21 4.28 -11.54
N PRO A 25 18.85 5.44 -11.23
CA PRO A 25 18.12 6.66 -10.87
C PRO A 25 17.31 7.27 -12.01
N GLY A 26 17.73 7.08 -13.28
CA GLY A 26 16.98 7.54 -14.45
C GLY A 26 15.71 6.72 -14.66
N ILE A 27 15.86 5.39 -14.66
CA ILE A 27 14.74 4.44 -14.76
C ILE A 27 13.79 4.64 -13.58
N LEU A 28 14.29 4.76 -12.35
CA LEU A 28 13.45 5.05 -11.18
C LEU A 28 12.67 6.36 -11.36
N ARG A 29 13.31 7.46 -11.79
CA ARG A 29 12.63 8.75 -12.00
C ARG A 29 11.57 8.72 -13.09
N ASP A 30 11.79 8.02 -14.20
CA ASP A 30 10.79 7.93 -15.27
C ASP A 30 9.69 6.90 -14.96
N VAL A 31 9.99 5.90 -14.14
CA VAL A 31 9.00 5.02 -13.51
C VAL A 31 8.15 5.81 -12.49
N GLU A 32 8.76 6.58 -11.60
CA GLU A 32 8.10 7.54 -10.68
C GLU A 32 7.22 8.54 -11.44
N ARG A 33 7.72 9.17 -12.51
CA ARG A 33 6.93 10.05 -13.39
C ARG A 33 5.77 9.34 -14.08
N SER A 34 5.89 8.03 -14.36
CA SER A 34 4.77 7.23 -14.85
C SER A 34 3.78 6.89 -13.74
N TRP A 35 4.22 6.69 -12.49
CA TRP A 35 3.36 6.46 -11.34
C TRP A 35 2.61 7.73 -10.91
N LEU A 36 3.24 8.90 -10.98
CA LEU A 36 2.65 10.21 -10.68
C LEU A 36 1.52 10.63 -11.65
N ARG A 37 1.22 9.81 -12.67
CA ARG A 37 0.05 9.97 -13.55
C ARG A 37 -1.11 9.05 -13.19
N GLU A 38 -0.85 7.99 -12.43
CA GLU A 38 -1.88 7.11 -11.89
C GLU A 38 -2.40 7.72 -10.58
N MET A 39 -3.72 7.89 -10.46
CA MET A 39 -4.31 8.27 -9.17
C MET A 39 -4.09 7.14 -8.15
N ALA A 40 -3.51 7.49 -7.01
CA ALA A 40 -3.31 6.60 -5.88
C ALA A 40 -4.66 6.20 -5.27
N MET A 41 -4.88 4.91 -5.11
CA MET A 41 -6.11 4.35 -4.54
C MET A 41 -6.02 4.25 -3.01
N ASP A 42 -7.04 4.74 -2.31
CA ASP A 42 -7.25 4.42 -0.89
C ASP A 42 -7.78 2.98 -0.70
N TYR A 43 -8.09 2.59 0.55
CA TYR A 43 -8.66 1.28 0.83
C TYR A 43 -10.03 1.05 0.16
N ARG A 44 -10.88 2.08 0.07
CA ARG A 44 -12.23 1.99 -0.50
C ARG A 44 -12.18 1.85 -2.01
N GLU A 45 -11.33 2.64 -2.67
CA GLU A 45 -11.07 2.58 -4.10
C GLU A 45 -10.42 1.26 -4.51
N PHE A 46 -9.43 0.78 -3.75
CA PHE A 46 -8.80 -0.51 -3.99
C PHE A 46 -9.76 -1.69 -3.73
N ASN A 47 -10.57 -1.65 -2.67
CA ASN A 47 -11.64 -2.63 -2.42
C ASN A 47 -12.72 -2.62 -3.51
N HIS A 48 -12.99 -1.46 -4.12
CA HIS A 48 -13.89 -1.36 -5.27
C HIS A 48 -13.25 -1.97 -6.53
N PHE A 49 -12.00 -1.62 -6.83
CA PHE A 49 -11.20 -2.19 -7.91
C PHE A 49 -11.10 -3.73 -7.84
N CYS A 50 -10.79 -4.30 -6.67
CA CYS A 50 -10.72 -5.75 -6.47
C CYS A 50 -12.06 -6.48 -6.71
N ARG A 51 -13.20 -5.78 -6.56
CA ARG A 51 -14.55 -6.36 -6.75
C ARG A 51 -15.14 -6.13 -8.15
N ARG A 52 -14.69 -5.07 -8.84
CA ARG A 52 -15.24 -4.59 -10.12
C ARG A 52 -14.14 -4.15 -11.08
N SER A 53 -13.11 -4.98 -11.24
CA SER A 53 -11.92 -4.68 -12.05
C SER A 53 -12.19 -4.47 -13.56
N ASP A 54 -13.39 -4.81 -13.99
CA ASP A 54 -13.97 -4.67 -15.32
C ASP A 54 -14.67 -3.31 -15.57
N ASP A 55 -14.93 -2.52 -14.51
CA ASP A 55 -15.48 -1.15 -14.66
C ASP A 55 -14.57 -0.27 -15.54
N GLU A 56 -15.17 0.58 -16.37
CA GLU A 56 -14.44 1.33 -17.40
C GLU A 56 -13.32 2.25 -16.85
N GLN A 57 -13.49 2.75 -15.63
CA GLN A 57 -12.49 3.56 -14.89
C GLN A 57 -11.19 2.82 -14.51
N TYR A 58 -11.20 1.48 -14.59
CA TYR A 58 -10.06 0.61 -14.31
C TYR A 58 -9.58 -0.15 -15.55
N ARG A 59 -10.34 -0.09 -16.65
CA ARG A 59 -10.00 -0.69 -17.94
C ARG A 59 -8.60 -0.22 -18.36
N TRP A 60 -7.74 -1.19 -18.68
CA TRP A 60 -6.32 -1.00 -19.04
C TRP A 60 -5.36 -0.60 -17.90
N ARG A 61 -5.78 -0.52 -16.62
CA ARG A 61 -4.87 -0.29 -15.48
C ARG A 61 -4.00 -1.52 -15.18
N THR A 62 -2.92 -1.67 -15.95
CA THR A 62 -1.85 -2.65 -15.71
C THR A 62 -0.91 -2.25 -14.57
N LYS A 63 -1.07 -1.03 -14.05
CA LYS A 63 -0.31 -0.39 -12.99
C LYS A 63 -1.28 0.08 -11.91
N LEU A 64 -0.95 -0.16 -10.63
CA LEU A 64 -1.69 0.39 -9.49
C LEU A 64 -0.76 1.22 -8.61
N VAL A 65 -1.20 2.41 -8.20
CA VAL A 65 -0.64 3.12 -7.05
C VAL A 65 -1.61 2.93 -5.89
N ILE A 66 -1.11 2.49 -4.75
CA ILE A 66 -1.89 2.26 -3.53
C ILE A 66 -1.38 3.23 -2.46
N GLU A 67 -2.27 4.05 -1.90
CA GLU A 67 -1.96 4.88 -0.73
C GLU A 67 -2.35 4.12 0.55
N LEU A 68 -1.33 3.61 1.24
CA LEU A 68 -1.50 3.04 2.57
C LEU A 68 -1.41 4.16 3.60
N PHE A 69 -2.35 4.13 4.55
CA PHE A 69 -2.38 5.01 5.72
C PHE A 69 -2.41 6.51 5.34
N PRO A 70 -3.44 6.96 4.58
CA PRO A 70 -3.56 8.34 4.14
C PRO A 70 -3.45 9.32 5.30
N SER A 71 -2.65 10.38 5.13
CA SER A 71 -2.28 11.33 6.18
C SER A 71 -3.40 12.30 6.59
N ALA A 72 -4.65 12.02 6.22
CA ALA A 72 -5.80 12.90 6.36
C ALA A 72 -7.03 12.14 6.87
N ASP A 73 -7.36 12.42 8.13
CA ASP A 73 -8.68 12.27 8.77
C ASP A 73 -9.39 10.90 8.75
N PHE A 74 -9.32 10.20 9.90
CA PHE A 74 -10.14 9.02 10.17
C PHE A 74 -11.58 9.32 10.62
N SER A 75 -12.16 10.48 10.30
CA SER A 75 -13.57 10.79 10.61
C SER A 75 -14.56 9.81 9.98
N ASN A 76 -14.21 9.27 8.81
CA ASN A 76 -15.03 8.32 8.06
C ASN A 76 -14.27 7.00 7.80
N PRO A 77 -14.09 6.13 8.82
CA PRO A 77 -13.36 4.88 8.68
C PRO A 77 -14.06 3.86 7.74
N PRO A 78 -13.35 2.90 7.14
CA PRO A 78 -13.97 1.77 6.45
C PRO A 78 -14.91 0.97 7.37
N GLU A 79 -16.06 0.53 6.86
CA GLU A 79 -17.06 -0.19 7.67
C GLU A 79 -16.54 -1.55 8.18
N GLN A 80 -15.63 -2.17 7.43
CA GLN A 80 -14.91 -3.38 7.79
C GLN A 80 -14.20 -3.27 9.14
N LEU A 81 -13.79 -2.06 9.57
CA LEU A 81 -13.20 -1.84 10.89
C LEU A 81 -14.18 -2.06 12.05
N SER A 82 -15.49 -2.19 11.82
CA SER A 82 -16.47 -2.61 12.84
C SER A 82 -16.75 -4.12 12.83
N ASN A 83 -16.14 -4.90 11.93
CA ASN A 83 -16.43 -6.33 11.78
C ASN A 83 -15.44 -7.19 12.59
N ALA A 84 -15.93 -7.81 13.67
CA ALA A 84 -15.15 -8.69 14.54
C ALA A 84 -14.54 -9.92 13.84
N ASN A 85 -15.04 -10.29 12.66
CA ASN A 85 -14.46 -11.38 11.84
C ASN A 85 -13.27 -10.92 10.99
N LEU A 86 -13.06 -9.60 10.83
CA LEU A 86 -11.99 -9.02 9.99
C LEU A 86 -10.91 -8.30 10.81
N VAL A 87 -11.24 -7.79 12.00
CA VAL A 87 -10.29 -7.06 12.87
C VAL A 87 -10.36 -7.51 14.33
N ARG A 88 -9.21 -7.53 15.01
CA ARG A 88 -9.10 -7.97 16.42
C ARG A 88 -9.77 -7.03 17.43
N GLN A 89 -9.90 -5.75 17.08
CA GLN A 89 -10.44 -4.70 17.94
C GLN A 89 -11.44 -3.85 17.14
N PRO A 90 -12.66 -4.35 16.90
CA PRO A 90 -13.65 -3.67 16.06
C PRO A 90 -14.09 -2.33 16.65
N LEU A 91 -14.14 -1.30 15.80
CA LEU A 91 -14.66 0.02 16.12
C LEU A 91 -16.14 -0.05 16.46
N THR A 92 -16.47 0.29 17.71
CA THR A 92 -17.83 0.39 18.23
C THR A 92 -18.57 1.60 17.63
N MET A 93 -19.90 1.59 17.76
CA MET A 93 -20.73 2.74 17.39
C MET A 93 -20.45 4.00 18.22
N ALA A 94 -19.85 3.88 19.42
CA ALA A 94 -19.43 5.03 20.21
C ALA A 94 -18.16 5.66 19.62
N GLU A 95 -17.14 4.84 19.33
CA GLU A 95 -15.87 5.29 18.73
C GLU A 95 -16.10 5.90 17.33
N LYS A 96 -16.98 5.31 16.51
CA LYS A 96 -17.37 5.90 15.22
C LYS A 96 -18.02 7.28 15.34
N ARG A 97 -18.88 7.51 16.35
CA ARG A 97 -19.47 8.84 16.61
C ARG A 97 -18.42 9.83 17.10
N ILE A 98 -17.48 9.38 17.93
CA ILE A 98 -16.36 10.19 18.39
C ILE A 98 -15.50 10.64 17.19
N LEU A 99 -15.17 9.73 16.27
CA LEU A 99 -14.43 10.02 15.03
C LEU A 99 -15.19 10.96 14.08
N ALA A 100 -16.50 10.81 13.92
CA ALA A 100 -17.32 11.66 13.05
C ALA A 100 -17.33 13.16 13.45
N HIS A 101 -16.74 13.52 14.59
CA HIS A 101 -16.56 14.89 15.07
C HIS A 101 -15.07 15.24 15.29
N ARG A 102 -14.13 14.53 14.66
CA ARG A 102 -12.67 14.68 14.84
C ARG A 102 -12.14 16.03 14.41
N ASP A 103 -12.73 16.61 13.37
CA ASP A 103 -12.57 18.00 12.94
C ASP A 103 -12.76 18.98 14.12
N GLN A 104 -13.83 18.76 14.90
CA GLN A 104 -14.25 19.61 16.02
C GLN A 104 -13.43 19.39 17.31
N TRP A 105 -12.60 18.34 17.42
CA TRP A 105 -11.68 18.19 18.56
C TRP A 105 -10.58 19.26 18.58
N SER A 106 -10.32 19.90 17.43
CA SER A 106 -9.35 21.00 17.30
C SER A 106 -9.86 22.32 17.90
N SER A 107 -11.17 22.57 17.84
CA SER A 107 -11.82 23.84 18.16
C SER A 107 -12.62 23.81 19.47
N SER A 108 -13.14 22.65 19.90
CA SER A 108 -13.95 22.49 21.11
C SER A 108 -13.16 22.42 22.42
N GLY A 109 -11.83 22.27 22.36
CA GLY A 109 -10.96 22.07 23.53
C GLY A 109 -11.10 20.71 24.24
N HIS A 110 -12.25 20.04 24.08
CA HIS A 110 -12.50 18.69 24.58
C HIS A 110 -11.92 17.64 23.62
N ARG A 111 -10.64 17.29 23.84
CA ARG A 111 -10.08 16.07 23.26
C ARG A 111 -10.58 14.85 24.07
N PRO A 112 -10.88 13.70 23.43
CA PRO A 112 -11.14 12.46 24.16
C PRO A 112 -9.91 12.05 25.01
N GLN A 113 -10.10 11.23 26.03
CA GLN A 113 -9.03 10.91 27.00
C GLN A 113 -7.81 10.22 26.38
N ASP A 114 -7.98 9.35 25.37
CA ASP A 114 -6.86 8.86 24.57
C ASP A 114 -7.20 8.73 23.06
N PRO A 115 -6.98 9.79 22.25
CA PRO A 115 -7.10 9.68 20.79
C PRO A 115 -6.02 8.78 20.19
N LYS A 116 -4.89 8.51 20.88
CA LYS A 116 -3.80 7.68 20.36
C LYS A 116 -4.14 6.20 20.45
N GLN A 117 -4.89 5.77 21.47
CA GLN A 117 -5.42 4.42 21.54
C GLN A 117 -6.37 4.15 20.36
N LEU A 118 -7.29 5.09 20.10
CA LEU A 118 -8.24 4.99 18.99
C LEU A 118 -7.53 5.05 17.62
N ASP A 119 -6.56 5.95 17.44
CA ASP A 119 -5.71 5.99 16.24
C ASP A 119 -4.97 4.67 16.03
N ARG A 120 -4.36 4.11 17.09
CA ARG A 120 -3.66 2.83 17.03
C ARG A 120 -4.59 1.68 16.63
N GLN A 121 -5.79 1.63 17.20
CA GLN A 121 -6.83 0.65 16.85
C GLN A 121 -7.20 0.76 15.35
N ILE A 122 -7.34 1.98 14.83
CA ILE A 122 -7.60 2.23 13.41
C ILE A 122 -6.43 1.78 12.54
N PHE A 123 -5.18 2.16 12.84
CA PHE A 123 -4.00 1.72 12.08
C PHE A 123 -3.83 0.18 12.10
N GLN A 124 -4.09 -0.47 13.24
CA GLN A 124 -4.03 -1.92 13.36
C GLN A 124 -5.15 -2.60 12.56
N GLY A 125 -6.40 -2.17 12.72
CA GLY A 125 -7.52 -2.70 11.95
C GLY A 125 -7.38 -2.45 10.44
N LEU A 126 -6.87 -1.28 10.03
CA LEU A 126 -6.56 -0.98 8.62
C LEU A 126 -5.55 -1.99 8.07
N THR A 127 -4.48 -2.29 8.82
CA THR A 127 -3.50 -3.31 8.44
C THR A 127 -4.14 -4.68 8.25
N GLU A 128 -5.06 -5.06 9.15
CA GLU A 128 -5.75 -6.35 9.11
C GLU A 128 -6.69 -6.44 7.89
N ILE A 129 -7.52 -5.43 7.61
CA ILE A 129 -8.42 -5.43 6.44
C ILE A 129 -7.70 -5.26 5.10
N TRP A 130 -6.55 -4.58 5.06
CA TRP A 130 -5.69 -4.55 3.86
C TRP A 130 -5.11 -5.94 3.57
N LEU A 131 -4.58 -6.61 4.59
CA LEU A 131 -4.02 -7.95 4.44
C LEU A 131 -5.07 -8.99 4.06
N ASP A 132 -6.26 -8.92 4.66
CA ASP A 132 -7.38 -9.79 4.30
C ASP A 132 -7.83 -9.58 2.85
N LEU A 133 -8.10 -8.34 2.45
CA LEU A 133 -8.54 -7.99 1.09
C LEU A 133 -7.54 -8.46 0.01
N ILE A 134 -6.24 -8.22 0.22
CA ILE A 134 -5.17 -8.62 -0.70
C ILE A 134 -5.07 -10.16 -0.79
N ARG A 135 -5.29 -10.90 0.31
CA ARG A 135 -5.23 -12.36 0.33
C ARG A 135 -6.48 -13.04 -0.22
N THR A 136 -7.65 -12.45 -0.02
CA THR A 136 -8.95 -13.04 -0.40
C THR A 136 -9.35 -12.70 -1.83
N SER A 137 -9.14 -11.45 -2.26
CA SER A 137 -9.50 -10.98 -3.61
C SER A 137 -8.34 -11.06 -4.60
N GLY A 138 -7.10 -11.10 -4.11
CA GLY A 138 -5.91 -11.09 -4.96
C GLY A 138 -5.78 -9.79 -5.75
N LEU A 139 -5.20 -9.91 -6.94
CA LEU A 139 -5.12 -8.83 -7.94
C LEU A 139 -5.57 -9.37 -9.30
N PRO A 140 -6.30 -8.59 -10.12
CA PRO A 140 -6.66 -8.99 -11.48
C PRO A 140 -5.41 -9.30 -12.31
N HIS A 141 -5.45 -10.40 -13.07
CA HIS A 141 -4.32 -10.96 -13.82
C HIS A 141 -3.61 -10.01 -14.82
N PHE A 142 -4.21 -8.87 -15.15
CA PHE A 142 -3.64 -7.82 -16.01
C PHE A 142 -2.80 -6.79 -15.24
N VAL A 143 -2.91 -6.73 -13.90
CA VAL A 143 -2.02 -5.92 -13.06
C VAL A 143 -0.63 -6.54 -13.10
N ARG A 144 0.34 -5.77 -13.59
CA ARG A 144 1.75 -6.18 -13.70
C ARG A 144 2.65 -5.53 -12.69
N HIS A 145 2.30 -4.34 -12.19
CA HIS A 145 3.12 -3.61 -11.23
C HIS A 145 2.25 -2.93 -10.17
N VAL A 146 2.77 -2.80 -8.95
CA VAL A 146 2.16 -2.06 -7.85
C VAL A 146 3.18 -1.11 -7.23
N CYS A 147 2.83 0.17 -7.11
CA CYS A 147 3.54 1.14 -6.29
C CYS A 147 2.77 1.30 -4.97
N VAL A 148 3.44 1.06 -3.85
CA VAL A 148 2.90 1.26 -2.50
C VAL A 148 3.46 2.57 -1.96
N ILE A 149 2.62 3.60 -1.84
CA ILE A 149 2.95 4.83 -1.15
C ILE A 149 2.47 4.67 0.30
N ALA A 150 3.40 4.67 1.24
CA ALA A 150 3.10 4.74 2.66
C ALA A 150 3.49 6.14 3.16
N LYS A 151 2.54 7.07 3.17
CA LYS A 151 2.84 8.47 3.55
C LYS A 151 3.45 8.53 4.94
N ASP A 152 4.66 9.04 5.01
CA ASP A 152 5.42 9.00 6.26
C ASP A 152 4.77 9.85 7.36
N ASN A 153 4.53 9.25 8.53
CA ASN A 153 4.02 9.95 9.71
C ASN A 153 5.11 10.80 10.40
N ASP A 154 6.36 10.72 9.93
CA ASP A 154 7.50 11.50 10.44
C ASP A 154 7.44 13.01 10.12
N ARG A 155 6.36 13.50 9.49
CA ARG A 155 5.90 14.89 9.71
C ARG A 155 5.00 14.94 10.94
N PRO A 156 5.51 15.34 12.13
CA PRO A 156 4.69 15.41 13.33
C PRO A 156 3.64 16.52 13.20
N SER A 157 2.40 16.14 12.87
CA SER A 157 1.24 17.00 13.05
C SER A 157 1.20 17.42 14.53
N PRO A 158 1.26 18.73 14.85
CA PRO A 158 1.34 19.19 16.24
C PRO A 158 0.08 18.84 17.05
N ALA A 159 -1.02 18.49 16.37
CA ALA A 159 -2.23 17.99 17.00
C ALA A 159 -2.17 16.49 17.34
N PHE A 160 -1.59 15.66 16.46
CA PHE A 160 -1.65 14.19 16.54
C PHE A 160 -0.29 13.54 16.22
N ARG A 161 0.48 13.20 17.25
CA ARG A 161 1.66 12.34 17.13
C ARG A 161 1.27 10.86 17.12
N ALA A 162 0.77 10.38 15.99
CA ALA A 162 0.84 8.96 15.69
C ALA A 162 2.34 8.60 15.51
N ARG A 163 2.94 7.88 16.46
CA ARG A 163 4.23 7.23 16.20
C ARG A 163 4.00 6.25 15.04
N GLY A 164 4.94 6.23 14.10
CA GLY A 164 4.76 5.62 12.78
C GLY A 164 4.10 4.24 12.81
N VAL A 165 3.29 3.97 11.77
CA VAL A 165 2.79 2.65 11.45
C VAL A 165 3.94 1.66 11.58
N ASP A 166 3.76 0.60 12.38
CA ASP A 166 4.78 -0.43 12.59
C ASP A 166 5.32 -0.88 11.22
N GLY A 167 6.63 -0.75 10.98
CA GLY A 167 7.25 -1.13 9.71
C GLY A 167 6.96 -2.59 9.33
N ARG A 168 6.62 -3.44 10.32
CA ARG A 168 6.09 -4.79 10.13
C ARG A 168 4.75 -4.82 9.41
N ALA A 169 3.83 -3.88 9.66
CA ALA A 169 2.54 -3.78 9.00
C ALA A 169 2.70 -3.49 7.50
N LEU A 170 3.48 -2.44 7.17
CA LEU A 170 3.84 -2.12 5.79
C LEU A 170 4.60 -3.28 5.13
N GLY A 171 5.57 -3.87 5.84
CA GLY A 171 6.33 -5.03 5.36
C GLY A 171 5.44 -6.24 5.05
N ASN A 172 4.45 -6.53 5.89
CA ASN A 172 3.48 -7.60 5.65
C ASN A 172 2.62 -7.34 4.41
N ILE A 173 2.10 -6.11 4.23
CA ILE A 173 1.27 -5.73 3.08
C ILE A 173 2.11 -5.79 1.79
N THR A 174 3.29 -5.19 1.79
CA THR A 174 4.24 -5.23 0.68
C THR A 174 4.66 -6.67 0.34
N SER A 175 4.86 -7.53 1.34
CA SER A 175 5.16 -8.96 1.12
C SER A 175 3.98 -9.69 0.46
N ALA A 176 2.74 -9.49 0.94
CA ALA A 176 1.55 -10.07 0.34
C ALA A 176 1.38 -9.65 -1.14
N LEU A 177 1.60 -8.37 -1.47
CA LEU A 177 1.59 -7.88 -2.85
C LEU A 177 2.72 -8.52 -3.69
N LYS A 178 3.92 -8.68 -3.13
CA LYS A 178 5.05 -9.34 -3.81
C LYS A 178 4.80 -10.82 -4.09
N HIS A 179 3.98 -11.51 -3.29
CA HIS A 179 3.52 -12.86 -3.58
C HIS A 179 2.49 -12.93 -4.73
N LEU A 180 1.75 -11.85 -5.01
CA LEU A 180 0.75 -11.82 -6.09
C LEU A 180 1.34 -11.44 -7.46
N VAL A 181 2.17 -10.39 -7.54
CA VAL A 181 2.72 -9.88 -8.81
C VAL A 181 4.22 -10.15 -9.00
N GLY A 182 4.90 -10.71 -8.00
CA GLY A 182 6.34 -10.97 -8.01
C GLY A 182 7.17 -9.86 -7.37
N ALA A 183 8.31 -10.22 -6.79
CA ALA A 183 9.13 -9.34 -5.94
C ALA A 183 9.63 -8.06 -6.64
N HIS A 184 9.98 -8.15 -7.92
CA HIS A 184 10.47 -7.04 -8.75
C HIS A 184 9.37 -6.07 -9.21
N ASN A 185 8.09 -6.46 -9.05
CA ASN A 185 6.94 -5.72 -9.54
C ASN A 185 6.26 -4.88 -8.46
N VAL A 186 6.77 -4.89 -7.22
CA VAL A 186 6.26 -4.05 -6.12
C VAL A 186 7.34 -3.07 -5.66
N VAL A 187 7.10 -1.79 -5.90
CA VAL A 187 7.89 -0.66 -5.41
C VAL A 187 7.25 -0.13 -4.13
N THR A 188 8.04 0.31 -3.15
CA THR A 188 7.55 0.98 -1.95
C THR A 188 8.20 2.36 -1.84
N VAL A 189 7.38 3.38 -1.61
CA VAL A 189 7.77 4.79 -1.47
C VAL A 189 7.27 5.30 -0.12
N PHE A 190 8.07 6.17 0.50
CA PHE A 190 7.84 6.80 1.80
C PHE A 190 7.76 8.32 1.59
#